data_AF-A0A9W8HSA8-F1
#
_entry.id   AF-A0A9W8HSA8-F1
#
_cell.length_a   1.000
_cell.length_b   1.000
_cell.length_c   1.000
_cell.angle_alpha   90.00
_cell.angle_beta   90.00
_cell.angle_gamma   90.00
#
_symmetry.space_group_name_H-M   'P 1'
#
loop_
_entity.id
_entity.type
_entity.pdbx_description
1 polymer ?
#
loop_
_entity_poly.entity_id
_entity_poly.type
_entity_poly.pdbx_seq_one_letter_code
_entity_poly.pdbx_strand_id
1 'polypeptide(L)'
;QHGCLAYVIAAVAALSVGDPFVREASCDDAEDGGEPSGHGDGETDGVPGEQSAARRRFWQAQARLAGSEPTSDVLKWLTVVGAVEYAGGSDTACSEHFVRPKAMGEIRKLRHQLTALMQTYCPGAGAVMTQHMAPPNKTQQAVIRQVVLAGFVDQVAVRGDIAGYHAPDDETATRRRGLHAVPYMTMWSNEPVFIHPDSVIYTTARSSGSMPQAVVFAELQHSTRMWAKVATVVSPRWLATIGQPLCSFGNPLPFPRPEYNSTRDEMTCHVEPRFGPRSWPLAMVKVRQRRTGTRWQITDVIG
;
A
#
# COMPACT_ATOMS: atom_id res chain seq x y z
N GLN A 1 -7.13 -18.85 -0.49
CA GLN A 1 -8.39 -18.38 -1.09
C GLN A 1 -8.11 -17.71 -2.45
N HIS A 2 -9.08 -17.72 -3.37
CA HIS A 2 -9.05 -17.06 -4.70
C HIS A 2 -7.83 -17.30 -5.60
N GLY A 3 -7.05 -18.36 -5.35
CA GLY A 3 -5.80 -18.62 -6.10
C GLY A 3 -4.73 -17.54 -5.93
N CYS A 4 -4.79 -16.73 -4.85
CA CYS A 4 -3.88 -15.59 -4.69
C CYS A 4 -2.49 -15.95 -4.14
N LEU A 5 -2.27 -17.21 -3.74
CA LEU A 5 -1.10 -17.60 -2.96
C LEU A 5 0.23 -17.27 -3.63
N ALA A 6 0.37 -17.56 -4.93
CA ALA A 6 1.58 -17.26 -5.68
C ALA A 6 1.87 -15.74 -5.73
N TYR A 7 0.83 -14.91 -5.88
CA TYR A 7 0.97 -13.45 -5.84
C TYR A 7 1.36 -12.97 -4.45
N VAL A 8 0.76 -13.51 -3.39
CA VAL A 8 1.11 -13.12 -2.01
C VAL A 8 2.56 -13.48 -1.72
N ILE A 9 3.03 -14.68 -2.12
CA ILE A 9 4.44 -15.08 -1.98
C ILE A 9 5.36 -14.10 -2.72
N ALA A 10 5.01 -13.71 -3.95
CA ALA A 10 5.78 -12.76 -4.72
C ALA A 10 5.79 -11.35 -4.07
N ALA A 11 4.67 -10.90 -3.51
CA ALA A 11 4.58 -9.62 -2.82
C ALA A 11 5.44 -9.60 -1.56
N VAL A 12 5.34 -10.65 -0.74
CA VAL A 12 6.16 -10.81 0.47
C VAL A 12 7.64 -10.87 0.11
N ALA A 13 8.01 -11.61 -0.93
CA ALA A 13 9.41 -11.65 -1.38
C ALA A 13 9.92 -10.28 -1.84
N ALA A 14 9.13 -9.53 -2.62
CA ALA A 14 9.49 -8.19 -3.06
C ALA A 14 9.62 -7.21 -1.88
N LEU A 15 8.66 -7.21 -0.95
CA LEU A 15 8.70 -6.41 0.28
C LEU A 15 9.92 -6.74 1.15
N SER A 16 10.32 -8.00 1.23
CA SER A 16 11.46 -8.44 2.06
C SER A 16 12.82 -8.04 1.47
N VAL A 17 12.95 -8.05 0.13
CA VAL A 17 14.19 -7.62 -0.55
C VAL A 17 14.31 -6.10 -0.58
N GLY A 18 13.16 -5.40 -0.60
CA GLY A 18 13.07 -3.95 -0.68
C GLY A 18 12.85 -3.46 -2.11
N ASP A 19 12.83 -2.15 -2.28
CA ASP A 19 12.44 -1.46 -3.52
C ASP A 19 13.23 -1.95 -4.76
N PRO A 20 12.61 -2.65 -5.73
CA PRO A 20 13.35 -3.16 -6.89
C PRO A 20 13.74 -2.08 -7.89
N PHE A 21 13.17 -0.87 -7.82
CA PHE A 21 13.34 0.17 -8.83
C PHE A 21 14.69 0.89 -8.74
N VAL A 22 15.15 1.36 -9.90
CA VAL A 22 16.25 2.30 -10.03
C VAL A 22 15.74 3.70 -9.70
N ARG A 23 16.57 4.53 -9.04
CA ARG A 23 16.19 5.91 -8.68
C ARG A 23 16.13 6.79 -9.93
N GLU A 24 15.23 7.78 -9.92
CA GLU A 24 15.11 8.74 -11.02
C GLU A 24 16.44 9.45 -11.30
N ALA A 25 17.13 9.91 -10.25
CA ALA A 25 18.41 10.64 -10.38
C ALA A 25 19.51 9.83 -11.08
N SER A 26 19.55 8.50 -10.91
CA SER A 26 20.54 7.65 -11.59
C SER A 26 20.24 7.38 -13.07
N CYS A 27 19.09 7.84 -13.58
CA CYS A 27 18.79 7.76 -15.01
C CYS A 27 19.43 8.90 -15.80
N ASP A 28 19.75 10.02 -15.16
CA ASP A 28 20.41 11.16 -15.80
C ASP A 28 21.91 10.86 -16.07
N ASP A 29 22.58 10.15 -15.14
CA ASP A 29 23.99 9.75 -15.28
C ASP A 29 24.27 8.74 -16.43
N ALA A 30 23.23 8.07 -16.93
CA ALA A 30 23.38 7.05 -17.99
C ALA A 30 23.49 7.64 -19.40
N GLU A 31 23.13 8.93 -19.59
CA GLU A 31 23.27 9.62 -20.87
C GLU A 31 24.56 10.47 -20.95
N ASP A 32 25.19 10.81 -19.81
CA ASP A 32 26.38 11.68 -19.74
C ASP A 32 27.71 10.91 -19.70
N GLY A 33 27.78 9.75 -20.36
CA GLY A 33 28.99 8.92 -20.46
C GLY A 33 30.14 9.51 -21.30
N GLY A 34 30.22 10.84 -21.43
CA GLY A 34 31.40 11.55 -21.90
C GLY A 34 32.38 11.75 -20.74
N GLU A 35 33.63 11.39 -20.95
CA GLU A 35 34.70 11.34 -19.93
C GLU A 35 34.77 12.59 -19.01
N PRO A 36 35.04 12.42 -17.69
CA PRO A 36 35.18 13.56 -16.79
C PRO A 36 36.57 14.19 -16.95
N SER A 37 36.71 15.13 -17.88
CA SER A 37 37.89 15.99 -17.93
C SER A 37 37.71 17.20 -17.01
N GLY A 38 38.31 17.11 -15.82
CA GLY A 38 39.01 18.18 -15.09
C GLY A 38 38.30 19.52 -14.79
N HIS A 39 38.04 19.73 -13.49
CA HIS A 39 38.12 21.00 -12.73
C HIS A 39 37.47 22.28 -13.30
N GLY A 40 36.42 22.77 -12.62
CA GLY A 40 36.03 24.18 -12.68
C GLY A 40 34.68 24.44 -12.02
N ASP A 41 34.69 25.15 -10.89
CA ASP A 41 33.51 25.74 -10.25
C ASP A 41 32.69 26.58 -11.25
N GLY A 42 31.36 26.46 -11.20
CA GLY A 42 30.48 27.36 -11.95
C GLY A 42 29.01 26.91 -11.94
N GLU A 43 28.15 27.76 -11.40
CA GLU A 43 26.69 27.66 -11.38
C GLU A 43 26.10 27.16 -12.71
N THR A 44 25.36 26.05 -12.67
CA THR A 44 24.40 25.73 -13.73
C THR A 44 23.03 26.25 -13.33
N ASP A 45 22.76 27.48 -13.77
CA ASP A 45 21.42 28.06 -13.85
C ASP A 45 20.48 27.09 -14.58
N GLY A 46 19.49 26.59 -13.85
CA GLY A 46 18.52 25.61 -14.35
C GLY A 46 17.58 26.24 -15.37
N VAL A 47 17.80 25.93 -16.64
CA VAL A 47 16.80 26.16 -17.70
C VAL A 47 15.66 25.12 -17.51
N PRO A 48 14.42 25.53 -17.22
CA PRO A 48 13.30 24.61 -17.05
C PRO A 48 12.71 24.29 -18.42
N GLY A 49 13.30 23.33 -19.16
CA GLY A 49 12.92 23.25 -20.58
C GLY A 49 13.27 22.02 -21.39
N GLU A 50 13.80 20.92 -20.86
CA GLU A 50 13.93 19.68 -21.64
C GLU A 50 14.02 18.49 -20.68
N GLN A 51 12.90 17.77 -20.46
CA GLN A 51 12.99 16.48 -19.78
C GLN A 51 13.85 15.57 -20.65
N SER A 52 14.94 15.00 -20.10
CA SER A 52 15.76 14.03 -20.84
C SER A 52 14.88 12.90 -21.42
N ALA A 53 15.26 12.37 -22.59
CA ALA A 53 14.56 11.24 -23.19
C ALA A 53 14.53 10.02 -22.26
N ALA A 54 15.61 9.79 -21.49
CA ALA A 54 15.67 8.77 -20.44
C ALA A 54 14.59 8.99 -19.37
N ARG A 55 14.43 10.22 -18.88
CA ARG A 55 13.43 10.56 -17.86
C ARG A 55 12.00 10.31 -18.36
N ARG A 56 11.71 10.67 -19.62
CA ARG A 56 10.41 10.36 -20.25
C ARG A 56 10.17 8.85 -20.34
N ARG A 57 11.18 8.07 -20.75
CA ARG A 57 11.09 6.60 -20.83
C ARG A 57 10.85 5.97 -19.46
N PHE A 58 11.53 6.46 -18.42
CA PHE A 58 11.33 6.04 -17.03
C PHE A 58 9.86 6.22 -16.61
N TRP A 59 9.32 7.43 -16.73
CA TRP A 59 7.94 7.70 -16.30
C TRP A 59 6.90 6.93 -17.13
N GLN A 60 7.17 6.70 -18.42
CA GLN A 60 6.32 5.83 -19.26
C GLN A 60 6.35 4.38 -18.78
N ALA A 61 7.52 3.84 -18.44
CA ALA A 61 7.65 2.49 -17.89
C ALA A 61 6.94 2.38 -16.53
N GLN A 62 7.14 3.34 -15.63
CA GLN A 62 6.49 3.40 -14.32
C GLN A 62 4.96 3.47 -14.44
N ALA A 63 4.43 4.25 -15.39
CA ALA A 63 2.99 4.35 -15.64
C ALA A 63 2.40 3.03 -16.16
N ARG A 64 3.12 2.32 -17.05
CA ARG A 64 2.69 0.99 -17.52
C ARG A 64 2.64 -0.04 -16.39
N LEU A 65 3.62 0.00 -15.49
CA LEU A 65 3.71 -0.92 -14.35
C LEU A 65 2.65 -0.66 -13.26
N ALA A 66 2.13 0.57 -13.18
CA ALA A 66 1.06 0.92 -12.25
C ALA A 66 -0.27 0.19 -12.55
N GLY A 67 -0.43 -0.33 -13.77
CA GLY A 67 -1.59 -1.12 -14.18
C GLY A 67 -2.86 -0.28 -14.38
N SER A 68 -4.00 -0.96 -14.53
CA SER A 68 -5.29 -0.32 -14.78
C SER A 68 -5.89 0.38 -13.55
N GLU A 69 -5.58 -0.11 -12.35
CA GLU A 69 -6.09 0.43 -11.08
C GLU A 69 -4.94 0.69 -10.11
N PRO A 70 -4.25 1.84 -10.24
CA PRO A 70 -3.08 2.21 -9.44
C PRO A 70 -3.46 2.55 -7.98
N THR A 71 -3.76 1.52 -7.21
CA THR A 71 -4.25 1.59 -5.82
C THR A 71 -3.23 1.10 -4.80
N SER A 72 -2.09 0.58 -5.23
CA SER A 72 -1.09 -0.03 -4.35
C SER A 72 0.27 -0.08 -5.00
N ASP A 73 1.29 0.38 -4.27
CA ASP A 73 2.68 0.22 -4.67
C ASP A 73 3.07 -1.27 -4.71
N VAL A 74 2.53 -2.07 -3.79
CA VAL A 74 2.75 -3.54 -3.76
C VAL A 74 2.21 -4.21 -5.02
N LEU A 75 1.06 -3.77 -5.54
CA LEU A 75 0.54 -4.27 -6.82
C LEU A 75 1.45 -3.90 -7.99
N LYS A 76 2.01 -2.69 -8.01
CA LYS A 76 3.03 -2.30 -9.00
C LYS A 76 4.29 -3.15 -8.89
N TRP A 77 4.73 -3.49 -7.68
CA TRP A 77 5.86 -4.38 -7.45
C TRP A 77 5.56 -5.79 -7.98
N LEU A 78 4.35 -6.28 -7.78
CA LEU A 78 3.91 -7.54 -8.37
C LEU A 78 3.89 -7.51 -9.90
N THR A 79 3.43 -6.41 -10.50
CA THR A 79 3.43 -6.25 -11.96
C THR A 79 4.85 -6.32 -12.51
N VAL A 80 5.82 -5.65 -11.87
CA VAL A 80 7.21 -5.67 -12.36
C VAL A 80 7.88 -7.03 -12.17
N VAL A 81 7.61 -7.71 -11.04
CA VAL A 81 8.07 -9.08 -10.83
C VAL A 81 7.50 -10.00 -11.91
N GLY A 82 6.19 -9.91 -12.18
CA GLY A 82 5.55 -10.70 -13.25
C GLY A 82 6.13 -10.41 -14.63
N ALA A 83 6.35 -9.14 -14.98
CA ALA A 83 6.88 -8.74 -16.28
C ALA A 83 8.31 -9.24 -16.52
N VAL A 84 9.20 -9.06 -15.54
CA VAL A 84 10.60 -9.50 -15.65
C VAL A 84 10.70 -11.03 -15.69
N GLU A 85 9.92 -11.74 -14.88
CA GLU A 85 9.89 -13.22 -14.90
C GLU A 85 9.30 -13.76 -16.21
N TYR A 86 8.32 -13.06 -16.79
CA TYR A 86 7.78 -13.38 -18.11
C TYR A 86 8.82 -13.25 -19.22
N ALA A 87 9.67 -12.23 -19.15
CA ALA A 87 10.80 -12.02 -20.05
C ALA A 87 12.01 -12.96 -19.77
N GLY A 88 11.84 -13.98 -18.92
CA GLY A 88 12.90 -14.94 -18.58
C GLY A 88 13.90 -14.44 -17.55
N GLY A 89 13.68 -13.26 -16.97
CA GLY A 89 14.51 -12.73 -15.90
C GLY A 89 15.88 -12.23 -16.33
N SER A 90 16.02 -11.80 -17.59
CA SER A 90 17.27 -11.28 -18.14
C SER A 90 17.60 -9.88 -17.61
N ASP A 91 18.89 -9.54 -17.62
CA ASP A 91 19.36 -8.20 -17.29
C ASP A 91 18.80 -7.14 -18.26
N THR A 92 18.56 -7.52 -19.52
CA THR A 92 17.91 -6.64 -20.52
C THR A 92 16.49 -6.29 -20.12
N ALA A 93 15.69 -7.27 -19.66
CA ALA A 93 14.34 -7.02 -19.18
C ALA A 93 14.34 -6.15 -17.91
N CYS A 94 15.35 -6.31 -17.05
CA CYS A 94 15.51 -5.45 -15.87
C CYS A 94 15.78 -4.00 -16.27
N SER A 95 16.64 -3.76 -17.27
CA SER A 95 16.95 -2.43 -17.80
C SER A 95 15.73 -1.77 -18.46
N GLU A 96 14.94 -2.52 -19.25
CA GLU A 96 13.72 -2.00 -19.88
C GLU A 96 12.66 -1.52 -18.88
N HIS A 97 12.60 -2.18 -17.72
CA HIS A 97 11.66 -1.85 -16.64
C HIS A 97 12.26 -0.96 -15.54
N PHE A 98 13.51 -0.49 -15.71
CA PHE A 98 14.23 0.32 -14.73
C PHE A 98 14.27 -0.32 -13.33
N VAL A 99 14.58 -1.63 -13.27
CA VAL A 99 14.74 -2.38 -12.03
C VAL A 99 16.14 -2.95 -11.88
N ARG A 100 16.55 -3.16 -10.63
CA ARG A 100 17.89 -3.63 -10.27
C ARG A 100 18.00 -5.16 -10.48
N PRO A 101 18.88 -5.67 -11.36
CA PRO A 101 18.98 -7.11 -11.63
C PRO A 101 19.28 -7.95 -10.38
N LYS A 102 20.15 -7.43 -9.49
CA LYS A 102 20.47 -8.07 -8.21
C LYS A 102 19.24 -8.24 -7.33
N ALA A 103 18.41 -7.19 -7.22
CA ALA A 103 17.18 -7.25 -6.42
C ALA A 103 16.20 -8.28 -7.01
N MET A 104 16.03 -8.30 -8.34
CA MET A 104 15.18 -9.28 -9.02
C MET A 104 15.67 -10.72 -8.83
N GLY A 105 16.98 -10.95 -8.87
CA GLY A 105 17.60 -12.25 -8.58
C GLY A 105 17.31 -12.72 -7.15
N GLU A 106 17.43 -11.84 -6.16
CA GLU A 106 17.10 -12.16 -4.76
C GLU A 106 15.60 -12.40 -4.55
N ILE A 107 14.73 -11.61 -5.19
CA ILE A 107 13.26 -11.84 -5.15
C ILE A 107 12.93 -13.22 -5.70
N ARG A 108 13.53 -13.62 -6.83
CA ARG A 108 13.32 -14.96 -7.41
C ARG A 108 13.76 -16.05 -6.44
N LYS A 109 14.95 -15.96 -5.84
CA LYS A 109 15.45 -16.93 -4.86
C LYS A 109 14.52 -17.03 -3.65
N LEU A 110 14.08 -15.89 -3.11
CA LEU A 110 13.21 -15.86 -1.94
C LEU A 110 11.82 -16.43 -2.24
N ARG A 111 11.26 -16.19 -3.43
CA ARG A 111 10.04 -16.86 -3.88
C ARG A 111 10.17 -18.38 -3.89
N HIS A 112 11.32 -18.93 -4.33
CA HIS A 112 11.58 -20.37 -4.32
C HIS A 112 11.60 -20.92 -2.90
N GLN A 113 12.31 -20.25 -2.00
CA GLN A 113 12.42 -20.65 -0.60
C GLN A 113 11.05 -20.62 0.10
N LEU A 114 10.29 -19.53 -0.04
CA LEU A 114 8.97 -19.41 0.57
C LEU A 114 7.99 -20.45 0.02
N THR A 115 8.04 -20.74 -1.28
CA THR A 115 7.19 -21.77 -1.89
C THR A 115 7.54 -23.16 -1.37
N ALA A 116 8.82 -23.50 -1.26
CA ALA A 116 9.27 -24.79 -0.73
C ALA A 116 8.88 -24.96 0.76
N LEU A 117 9.00 -23.91 1.56
CA LEU A 117 8.56 -23.91 2.95
C LEU A 117 7.05 -24.13 3.05
N MET A 118 6.26 -23.45 2.22
CA MET A 118 4.81 -23.64 2.17
C MET A 118 4.42 -25.07 1.77
N GLN A 119 5.12 -25.67 0.81
CA GLN A 119 4.89 -27.08 0.43
C GLN A 119 5.20 -28.05 1.58
N THR A 120 6.23 -27.75 2.36
CA THR A 120 6.69 -28.59 3.48
C THR A 120 5.75 -28.51 4.68
N TYR A 121 5.40 -27.29 5.12
CA TYR A 121 4.65 -27.07 6.36
C TYR A 121 3.13 -26.96 6.14
N CYS A 122 2.70 -26.64 4.92
CA CYS A 122 1.30 -26.42 4.57
C CYS A 122 0.94 -27.16 3.25
N PRO A 123 1.06 -28.49 3.17
CA PRO A 123 0.85 -29.23 1.92
C PRO A 123 -0.56 -29.04 1.32
N GLY A 124 -1.58 -28.81 2.16
CA GLY A 124 -2.95 -28.50 1.72
C GLY A 124 -3.15 -27.11 1.11
N ALA A 125 -2.17 -26.21 1.19
CA ALA A 125 -2.27 -24.86 0.66
C ALA A 125 -2.10 -24.76 -0.86
N GLY A 126 -1.61 -25.83 -1.51
CA GLY A 126 -1.41 -25.87 -2.97
C GLY A 126 -0.37 -24.87 -3.46
N ALA A 127 0.70 -24.66 -2.68
CA ALA A 127 1.80 -23.78 -3.08
C ALA A 127 2.57 -24.39 -4.27
N VAL A 128 2.62 -23.66 -5.38
CA VAL A 128 3.33 -24.07 -6.60
C VAL A 128 4.21 -22.90 -7.05
N MET A 129 5.45 -23.22 -7.43
CA MET A 129 6.33 -22.22 -8.02
C MET A 129 5.88 -21.98 -9.46
N THR A 130 5.24 -20.84 -9.68
CA THR A 130 4.82 -20.39 -11.00
C THR A 130 5.79 -19.33 -11.49
N GLN A 131 6.60 -19.67 -12.51
CA GLN A 131 7.50 -18.70 -13.14
C GLN A 131 6.70 -17.63 -13.88
N HIS A 132 5.74 -18.04 -14.72
CA HIS A 132 4.89 -17.14 -15.50
C HIS A 132 3.53 -16.93 -14.82
N MET A 133 3.46 -15.93 -13.96
CA MET A 133 2.19 -15.54 -13.33
C MET A 133 1.43 -14.58 -14.25
N ALA A 134 0.19 -14.91 -14.58
CA ALA A 134 -0.70 -13.97 -15.26
C ALA A 134 -0.95 -12.74 -14.36
N PRO A 135 -1.25 -11.56 -14.90
CA PRO A 135 -1.64 -10.41 -14.09
C PRO A 135 -2.87 -10.72 -13.22
N PRO A 136 -2.89 -10.28 -11.94
CA PRO A 136 -4.02 -10.57 -11.05
C PRO A 136 -5.28 -9.84 -11.51
N ASN A 137 -6.42 -10.52 -11.46
CA ASN A 137 -7.73 -9.91 -11.75
C ASN A 137 -8.18 -8.94 -10.62
N LYS A 138 -9.25 -8.18 -10.84
CA LYS A 138 -9.74 -7.17 -9.87
C LYS A 138 -10.04 -7.75 -8.48
N THR A 139 -10.64 -8.94 -8.42
CA THR A 139 -10.93 -9.62 -7.16
C THR A 139 -9.64 -10.03 -6.44
N GLN A 140 -8.67 -10.58 -7.18
CA GLN A 140 -7.36 -10.95 -6.63
C GLN A 140 -6.60 -9.72 -6.13
N GLN A 141 -6.63 -8.60 -6.86
CA GLN A 141 -6.02 -7.34 -6.43
C GLN A 141 -6.65 -6.83 -5.13
N ALA A 142 -7.98 -6.90 -4.97
CA ALA A 142 -8.64 -6.55 -3.73
C ALA A 142 -8.22 -7.46 -2.56
N VAL A 143 -8.17 -8.78 -2.79
CA VAL A 143 -7.73 -9.76 -1.78
C VAL A 143 -6.26 -9.53 -1.39
N ILE A 144 -5.38 -9.25 -2.35
CA ILE A 144 -3.97 -8.94 -2.06
C ILE A 144 -3.86 -7.69 -1.18
N ARG A 145 -4.62 -6.63 -1.47
CA ARG A 145 -4.64 -5.43 -0.62
C ARG A 145 -5.17 -5.72 0.79
N GLN A 146 -6.17 -6.58 0.93
CA GLN A 146 -6.65 -7.05 2.22
C GLN A 146 -5.59 -7.83 3.00
N VAL A 147 -4.82 -8.69 2.32
CA VAL A 147 -3.69 -9.42 2.93
C VAL A 147 -2.59 -8.46 3.37
N VAL A 148 -2.25 -7.45 2.55
CA VAL A 148 -1.29 -6.41 2.92
C VAL A 148 -1.78 -5.63 4.15
N LEU A 149 -3.06 -5.25 4.20
CA LEU A 149 -3.64 -4.62 5.38
C LEU A 149 -3.54 -5.53 6.62
N ALA A 150 -3.80 -6.83 6.50
CA ALA A 150 -3.71 -7.76 7.62
C ALA A 150 -2.27 -7.86 8.16
N GLY A 151 -1.27 -7.81 7.28
CA GLY A 151 0.15 -7.85 7.66
C GLY A 151 0.67 -6.55 8.30
N PHE A 152 0.06 -5.42 7.95
CA PHE A 152 0.47 -4.07 8.38
C PHE A 152 -0.68 -3.34 9.09
N VAL A 153 -1.48 -4.07 9.87
CA VAL A 153 -2.73 -3.58 10.46
C VAL A 153 -2.52 -2.44 11.45
N ASP A 154 -1.34 -2.37 12.05
CA ASP A 154 -0.85 -1.35 12.97
C ASP A 154 -0.19 -0.16 12.24
N GLN A 155 0.07 -0.26 10.93
CA GLN A 155 0.72 0.76 10.10
C GLN A 155 -0.28 1.42 9.15
N VAL A 156 -1.42 1.85 9.70
CA VAL A 156 -2.45 2.58 8.96
C VAL A 156 -2.30 4.07 9.16
N ALA A 157 -2.43 4.83 8.07
CA ALA A 157 -2.51 6.27 8.06
C ALA A 157 -3.88 6.72 7.53
N VAL A 158 -4.57 7.58 8.28
CA VAL A 158 -5.87 8.16 7.90
C VAL A 158 -5.68 9.61 7.51
N ARG A 159 -6.37 10.06 6.46
CA ARG A 159 -6.28 11.42 5.93
C ARG A 159 -6.62 12.44 7.03
N GLY A 160 -5.84 13.51 7.10
CA GLY A 160 -5.85 14.43 8.24
C GLY A 160 -7.20 15.08 8.53
N ASP A 161 -7.98 15.42 7.50
CA ASP A 161 -9.35 15.95 7.64
C ASP A 161 -10.29 14.98 8.39
N ILE A 162 -10.18 13.68 8.12
CA ILE A 162 -10.97 12.63 8.77
C ILE A 162 -10.42 12.32 10.17
N ALA A 163 -9.10 12.38 10.32
CA ALA A 163 -8.42 12.15 11.58
C ALA A 163 -8.55 13.30 12.60
N GLY A 164 -9.22 14.41 12.24
CA GLY A 164 -9.34 15.59 13.10
C GLY A 164 -8.06 16.42 13.19
N TYR A 165 -7.17 16.32 12.21
CA TYR A 165 -5.93 17.08 12.15
C TYR A 165 -6.18 18.50 11.63
N HIS A 166 -6.01 19.47 12.53
CA HIS A 166 -5.98 20.88 12.22
C HIS A 166 -4.53 21.31 12.04
N ALA A 167 -4.17 21.75 10.83
CA ALA A 167 -2.84 22.31 10.60
C ALA A 167 -2.73 23.67 11.30
N PRO A 168 -1.54 24.03 11.79
CA PRO A 168 -1.29 25.38 12.31
C PRO A 168 -1.57 26.44 11.24
N ASP A 169 -2.00 27.64 11.66
CA ASP A 169 -2.54 28.69 10.78
C ASP A 169 -1.59 29.08 9.63
N ASP A 170 -0.26 29.02 9.84
CA ASP A 170 0.75 29.30 8.81
C ASP A 170 0.75 28.29 7.63
N GLU A 171 0.37 27.03 7.88
CA GLU A 171 0.28 25.98 6.84
C GLU A 171 -1.06 25.97 6.10
N THR A 172 -2.09 26.63 6.65
CA THR A 172 -3.42 26.69 6.01
C THR A 172 -3.41 27.51 4.72
N ALA A 173 -2.51 28.51 4.61
CA ALA A 173 -2.25 29.22 3.37
C ALA A 173 -1.57 28.32 2.31
N THR A 174 -0.76 27.35 2.74
CA THR A 174 -0.11 26.35 1.89
C THR A 174 -1.04 25.20 1.51
N ARG A 175 -2.12 24.93 2.26
CA ARG A 175 -3.19 23.97 1.87
C ARG A 175 -3.93 24.37 0.58
N ARG A 176 -3.87 25.65 0.18
CA ARG A 176 -4.29 26.08 -1.17
C ARG A 176 -3.34 25.61 -2.28
N ARG A 177 -2.17 25.08 -1.94
CA ARG A 177 -1.12 24.60 -2.87
C ARG A 177 -1.18 23.07 -3.04
N GLY A 178 -2.15 22.60 -3.82
CA GLY A 178 -2.09 21.31 -4.51
C GLY A 178 -2.11 20.03 -3.67
N LEU A 179 -2.14 18.89 -4.35
CA LEU A 179 -2.27 17.56 -3.73
C LEU A 179 -1.04 17.09 -2.93
N HIS A 180 0.12 17.75 -3.10
CA HIS A 180 1.36 17.45 -2.37
C HIS A 180 1.29 17.71 -0.87
N ALA A 181 0.30 18.47 -0.42
CA ALA A 181 0.21 18.97 0.95
C ALA A 181 -0.90 18.31 1.78
N VAL A 182 -1.49 17.19 1.32
CA VAL A 182 -2.53 16.48 2.10
C VAL A 182 -1.87 15.64 3.20
N PRO A 183 -2.04 16.02 4.49
CA PRO A 183 -1.44 15.27 5.59
C PRO A 183 -2.24 14.01 5.91
N TYR A 184 -1.56 13.00 6.40
CA TYR A 184 -2.12 11.78 6.99
C TYR A 184 -1.63 11.63 8.42
N MET A 185 -2.49 11.11 9.28
CA MET A 185 -2.16 10.80 10.67
C MET A 185 -1.93 9.30 10.81
N THR A 186 -0.81 8.92 11.39
CA THR A 186 -0.52 7.51 11.73
C THR A 186 -1.09 7.17 13.10
N MET A 187 -1.18 5.88 13.41
CA MET A 187 -1.67 5.42 14.72
C MET A 187 -0.82 5.93 15.88
N TRP A 188 0.50 5.87 15.73
CA TRP A 188 1.44 5.95 16.85
C TRP A 188 2.15 7.31 16.98
N SER A 189 2.10 8.16 15.95
CA SER A 189 2.75 9.48 15.96
C SER A 189 1.77 10.62 15.72
N ASN A 190 1.96 11.74 16.43
CA ASN A 190 1.22 13.00 16.24
C ASN A 190 1.77 13.84 15.08
N GLU A 191 2.87 13.42 14.47
CA GLU A 191 3.45 14.10 13.32
C GLU A 191 2.67 13.76 12.04
N PRO A 192 2.33 14.76 11.20
CA PRO A 192 1.69 14.50 9.92
C PRO A 192 2.65 13.80 8.95
N VAL A 193 2.14 12.79 8.26
CA VAL A 193 2.85 12.02 7.25
C VAL A 193 2.25 12.30 5.87
N PHE A 194 3.08 12.32 4.84
CA PHE A 194 2.65 12.56 3.46
C PHE A 194 2.95 11.34 2.60
N ILE A 195 2.12 11.04 1.61
CA ILE A 195 2.41 9.95 0.67
C ILE A 195 3.59 10.35 -0.22
N HIS A 196 4.59 9.49 -0.32
CA HIS A 196 5.78 9.76 -1.12
C HIS A 196 5.45 10.01 -2.60
N PRO A 197 6.08 10.98 -3.29
CA PRO A 197 5.80 11.30 -4.69
C PRO A 197 5.97 10.12 -5.67
N ASP A 198 6.88 9.20 -5.36
CA ASP A 198 7.14 7.99 -6.17
C ASP A 198 6.02 6.93 -6.09
N SER A 199 5.11 7.08 -5.13
CA SER A 199 3.97 6.17 -4.97
C SER A 199 2.99 6.31 -6.12
N VAL A 200 2.44 5.19 -6.61
CA VAL A 200 1.38 5.20 -7.63
C VAL A 200 0.13 5.93 -7.16
N ILE A 201 -0.11 5.93 -5.85
CA ILE A 201 -1.22 6.63 -5.23
C ILE A 201 -1.07 8.13 -5.43
N TYR A 202 0.16 8.63 -5.31
CA TYR A 202 0.46 10.04 -5.50
C TYR A 202 0.18 10.46 -6.95
N THR A 203 0.69 9.72 -7.93
CA THR A 203 0.46 9.98 -9.36
C THR A 203 -1.03 9.93 -9.72
N THR A 204 -1.76 8.96 -9.17
CA THR A 204 -3.21 8.78 -9.41
C THR A 204 -4.04 9.87 -8.77
N ALA A 205 -3.63 10.33 -7.60
CA ALA A 205 -4.29 11.45 -6.96
C ALA A 205 -4.14 12.71 -7.81
N ARG A 206 -2.96 12.96 -8.42
CA ARG A 206 -2.78 14.12 -9.31
C ARG A 206 -3.74 14.12 -10.50
N SER A 207 -4.06 12.95 -11.06
CA SER A 207 -5.00 12.85 -12.20
C SER A 207 -6.46 12.89 -11.76
N SER A 208 -6.80 12.29 -10.62
CA SER A 208 -8.18 12.24 -10.11
C SER A 208 -8.58 13.44 -9.24
N GLY A 209 -7.62 14.25 -8.78
CA GLY A 209 -7.85 15.42 -7.92
C GLY A 209 -8.12 15.10 -6.46
N SER A 210 -8.03 13.84 -6.02
CA SER A 210 -8.36 13.44 -4.65
C SER A 210 -7.43 12.36 -4.09
N MET A 211 -7.07 12.53 -2.81
CA MET A 211 -6.24 11.59 -2.04
C MET A 211 -7.12 10.59 -1.26
N PRO A 212 -6.71 9.32 -1.12
CA PRO A 212 -7.53 8.28 -0.46
C PRO A 212 -7.77 8.57 1.02
N GLN A 213 -8.89 8.08 1.57
CA GLN A 213 -9.27 8.31 2.96
C GLN A 213 -8.33 7.61 3.96
N ALA A 214 -7.90 6.39 3.64
CA ALA A 214 -7.00 5.60 4.46
C ALA A 214 -6.02 4.81 3.58
N VAL A 215 -4.79 4.70 4.05
CA VAL A 215 -3.73 3.92 3.42
C VAL A 215 -3.00 3.10 4.48
N VAL A 216 -2.49 1.95 4.07
CA VAL A 216 -1.49 1.20 4.83
C VAL A 216 -0.13 1.46 4.18
N PHE A 217 0.92 1.58 4.97
CA PHE A 217 2.29 1.80 4.50
C PHE A 217 3.22 0.75 5.10
N ALA A 218 4.36 0.49 4.44
CA ALA A 218 5.37 -0.43 4.97
C ALA A 218 6.55 0.29 5.63
N GLU A 219 6.84 1.52 5.19
CA GLU A 219 8.01 2.28 5.66
C GLU A 219 7.67 3.76 5.86
N LEU A 220 8.28 4.36 6.87
CA LEU A 220 8.33 5.80 7.07
C LEU A 220 9.76 6.30 6.83
N GLN A 221 9.89 7.34 6.01
CA GLN A 221 11.17 7.97 5.72
C GLN A 221 11.10 9.46 6.09
N HIS A 222 11.96 9.88 7.02
CA HIS A 222 12.12 11.29 7.35
C HIS A 222 13.15 11.92 6.40
N SER A 223 12.75 12.96 5.67
CA SER A 223 13.69 13.80 4.90
C SER A 223 13.39 15.27 5.16
N THR A 224 12.71 15.94 4.24
CA THR A 224 12.15 17.29 4.43
C THR A 224 10.86 17.28 5.25
N ARG A 225 10.14 16.15 5.18
CA ARG A 225 8.91 15.84 5.89
C ARG A 225 8.91 14.33 6.17
N MET A 226 7.97 13.87 6.99
CA MET A 226 7.70 12.44 7.12
C MET A 226 6.97 11.91 5.90
N TRP A 227 7.57 10.94 5.21
CA TRP A 227 7.01 10.31 4.02
C TRP A 227 6.62 8.86 4.28
N ALA A 228 5.38 8.51 3.92
CA ALA A 228 4.92 7.13 3.83
C ALA A 228 5.32 6.52 2.49
N LYS A 229 6.07 5.42 2.54
CA LYS A 229 6.51 4.66 1.37
C LYS A 229 5.85 3.29 1.31
N VAL A 230 5.78 2.77 0.09
CA VAL A 230 5.14 1.49 -0.22
C VAL A 230 3.71 1.46 0.31
N ALA A 231 2.91 2.40 -0.19
CA ALA A 231 1.56 2.64 0.30
C ALA A 231 0.53 1.82 -0.49
N THR A 232 -0.53 1.41 0.19
CA THR A 232 -1.67 0.69 -0.38
C THR A 232 -2.98 1.30 0.09
N VAL A 233 -3.88 1.62 -0.84
CA VAL A 233 -5.20 2.17 -0.54
C VAL A 233 -6.08 1.12 0.11
N VAL A 234 -6.65 1.48 1.26
CA VAL A 234 -7.48 0.61 2.09
C VAL A 234 -8.89 1.20 2.21
N SER A 235 -9.91 0.34 2.10
CA SER A 235 -11.28 0.74 2.42
C SER A 235 -11.47 0.83 3.93
N PRO A 236 -12.11 1.88 4.47
CA PRO A 236 -12.44 1.97 5.89
C PRO A 236 -13.24 0.78 6.43
N ARG A 237 -14.06 0.13 5.59
CA ARG A 237 -14.80 -1.09 5.97
C ARG A 237 -13.88 -2.27 6.28
N TRP A 238 -12.74 -2.37 5.60
CA TRP A 238 -11.75 -3.42 5.85
C TRP A 238 -11.05 -3.23 7.19
N LEU A 239 -10.94 -2.00 7.69
CA LEU A 239 -10.38 -1.74 9.02
C LEU A 239 -11.24 -2.35 10.13
N ALA A 240 -12.57 -2.33 9.99
CA ALA A 240 -13.48 -2.92 10.97
C ALA A 240 -13.46 -4.46 10.96
N THR A 241 -13.27 -5.08 9.79
CA THR A 241 -13.30 -6.54 9.62
C THR A 241 -11.91 -7.17 9.84
N ILE A 242 -10.89 -6.68 9.14
CA ILE A 242 -9.52 -7.21 9.20
C ILE A 242 -8.78 -6.66 10.43
N GLY A 243 -9.00 -5.39 10.75
CA GLY A 243 -8.42 -4.71 11.91
C GLY A 243 -9.23 -4.85 13.19
N GLN A 244 -10.13 -5.83 13.30
CA GLN A 244 -10.97 -6.04 14.48
C GLN A 244 -10.21 -6.00 15.82
N PRO A 245 -8.99 -6.58 15.96
CA PRO A 245 -8.24 -6.51 17.22
C PRO A 245 -7.84 -5.09 17.66
N LEU A 246 -7.74 -4.16 16.71
CA LEU A 246 -7.44 -2.74 16.95
C LEU A 246 -8.71 -1.87 16.92
N CYS A 247 -9.88 -2.47 16.79
CA CYS A 247 -11.16 -1.77 16.85
C CYS A 247 -11.75 -1.82 18.26
N SER A 248 -12.28 -0.68 18.71
CA SER A 248 -13.23 -0.61 19.81
C SER A 248 -14.63 -0.44 19.24
N PHE A 249 -15.58 -1.23 19.71
CA PHE A 249 -16.95 -1.19 19.24
C PHE A 249 -17.83 -0.54 20.30
N GLY A 250 -18.60 0.46 19.89
CA GLY A 250 -19.56 1.12 20.76
C GLY A 250 -20.78 0.26 21.08
N ASN A 251 -21.77 0.88 21.73
CA ASN A 251 -23.05 0.25 21.99
C ASN A 251 -23.82 0.00 20.67
N PRO A 252 -24.71 -1.02 20.64
CA PRO A 252 -25.65 -1.21 19.53
C PRO A 252 -26.44 0.06 19.22
N LEU A 253 -26.54 0.40 17.94
CA LEU A 253 -27.36 1.52 17.49
C LEU A 253 -28.86 1.24 17.78
N PRO A 254 -29.64 2.27 18.12
CA PRO A 254 -31.08 2.12 18.32
C PRO A 254 -31.81 1.82 17.01
N PHE A 255 -31.27 2.29 15.88
CA PHE A 255 -31.76 2.06 14.52
C PHE A 255 -30.57 1.75 13.59
N PRO A 256 -30.59 0.64 12.83
CA PRO A 256 -31.58 -0.43 12.83
C PRO A 256 -31.64 -1.20 14.16
N ARG A 257 -32.84 -1.66 14.55
CA ARG A 257 -33.03 -2.35 15.83
C ARG A 257 -32.23 -3.66 15.89
N PRO A 258 -31.61 -4.01 17.03
CA PRO A 258 -30.97 -5.30 17.23
C PRO A 258 -31.94 -6.47 17.05
N GLU A 259 -31.52 -7.47 16.27
CA GLU A 259 -32.24 -8.72 16.06
C GLU A 259 -31.69 -9.79 17.00
N TYR A 260 -32.54 -10.42 17.80
CA TYR A 260 -32.14 -11.47 18.74
C TYR A 260 -32.54 -12.85 18.21
N ASN A 261 -31.72 -13.86 18.50
CA ASN A 261 -32.15 -15.25 18.34
C ASN A 261 -33.25 -15.60 19.36
N SER A 262 -34.01 -16.66 19.08
CA SER A 262 -35.03 -17.27 19.95
C SER A 262 -34.57 -17.45 21.41
N THR A 263 -33.32 -17.86 21.61
CA THR A 263 -32.67 -18.10 22.90
C THR A 263 -32.09 -16.86 23.58
N ARG A 264 -32.08 -15.69 22.90
CA ARG A 264 -31.55 -14.40 23.38
C ARG A 264 -30.11 -14.42 23.90
N ASP A 265 -29.34 -15.40 23.48
CA ASP A 265 -27.90 -15.56 23.73
C ASP A 265 -27.05 -14.96 22.59
N GLU A 266 -27.63 -14.84 21.41
CA GLU A 266 -27.04 -14.19 20.25
C GLU A 266 -27.88 -13.01 19.78
N MET A 267 -27.21 -11.94 19.38
CA MET A 267 -27.83 -10.80 18.73
C MET A 267 -27.04 -10.33 17.52
N THR A 268 -27.76 -9.81 16.54
CA THR A 268 -27.21 -9.16 15.36
C THR A 268 -27.61 -7.68 15.42
N CYS A 269 -26.62 -6.79 15.44
CA CYS A 269 -26.85 -5.36 15.59
C CYS A 269 -25.90 -4.54 14.73
N HIS A 270 -26.21 -3.25 14.56
CA HIS A 270 -25.30 -2.30 13.92
C HIS A 270 -24.56 -1.52 15.00
N VAL A 271 -23.27 -1.31 14.79
CA VAL A 271 -22.39 -0.57 15.70
C VAL A 271 -21.51 0.38 14.90
N GLU A 272 -21.09 1.47 15.52
CA GLU A 272 -20.06 2.38 15.00
C GLU A 272 -18.71 1.98 15.60
N PRO A 273 -17.80 1.36 14.83
CA PRO A 273 -16.48 1.03 15.31
C PRO A 273 -15.60 2.28 15.36
N ARG A 274 -14.61 2.24 16.25
CA ARG A 274 -13.51 3.19 16.34
C ARG A 274 -12.20 2.43 16.20
N PHE A 275 -11.32 2.90 15.33
CA PHE A 275 -10.11 2.19 14.96
C PHE A 275 -8.85 2.81 15.56
N GLY A 276 -7.97 1.95 16.05
CA GLY A 276 -6.64 2.28 16.55
C GLY A 276 -6.66 3.08 17.86
N PRO A 277 -5.47 3.41 18.38
CA PRO A 277 -5.32 4.16 19.64
C PRO A 277 -5.94 5.56 19.58
N ARG A 278 -6.05 6.15 18.38
CA ARG A 278 -6.68 7.46 18.15
C ARG A 278 -8.19 7.42 18.06
N SER A 279 -8.81 6.23 18.16
CA SER A 279 -10.26 6.06 18.15
C SER A 279 -10.95 6.67 16.91
N TRP A 280 -10.31 6.55 15.74
CA TRP A 280 -10.82 7.11 14.49
C TRP A 280 -12.19 6.51 14.15
N PRO A 281 -13.22 7.34 13.88
CA PRO A 281 -14.55 6.84 13.60
C PRO A 281 -14.58 6.08 12.27
N LEU A 282 -15.16 4.88 12.28
CA LEU A 282 -15.43 4.10 11.08
C LEU A 282 -16.93 4.13 10.76
N ALA A 283 -17.27 3.81 9.51
CA ALA A 283 -18.65 3.64 9.09
C ALA A 283 -19.34 2.52 9.89
N MET A 284 -20.66 2.64 10.08
CA MET A 284 -21.44 1.61 10.76
C MET A 284 -21.26 0.24 10.08
N VAL A 285 -21.11 -0.80 10.89
CA VAL A 285 -20.99 -2.19 10.45
C VAL A 285 -21.99 -3.07 11.18
N LYS A 286 -22.43 -4.13 10.51
CA LYS A 286 -23.28 -5.15 11.10
C LYS A 286 -22.38 -6.14 11.85
N VAL A 287 -22.70 -6.43 13.11
CA VAL A 287 -21.92 -7.36 13.94
C VAL A 287 -22.85 -8.40 14.55
N ARG A 288 -22.32 -9.60 14.73
CA ARG A 288 -22.92 -10.64 15.57
C ARG A 288 -22.24 -10.63 16.93
N GLN A 289 -23.04 -10.56 17.98
CA GLN A 289 -22.59 -10.61 19.36
C GLN A 289 -23.19 -11.81 20.07
N ARG A 290 -22.38 -12.50 20.85
CA ARG A 290 -22.81 -13.59 21.75
C ARG A 290 -22.64 -13.15 23.19
N ARG A 291 -23.60 -13.49 24.03
CA ARG A 291 -23.55 -13.20 25.46
C ARG A 291 -22.70 -14.25 26.17
N THR A 292 -21.56 -13.81 26.72
CA THR A 292 -20.68 -14.63 27.55
C THR A 292 -20.74 -14.09 28.99
N GLY A 293 -21.52 -14.75 29.84
CA GLY A 293 -21.82 -14.26 31.19
C GLY A 293 -22.69 -13.00 31.16
N THR A 294 -22.16 -11.89 31.71
CA THR A 294 -22.84 -10.58 31.73
C THR A 294 -22.44 -9.66 30.58
N ARG A 295 -21.45 -10.04 29.75
CA ARG A 295 -20.92 -9.21 28.67
C ARG A 295 -21.31 -9.75 27.31
N TRP A 296 -21.63 -8.85 26.39
CA TRP A 296 -21.73 -9.16 24.97
C TRP A 296 -20.35 -9.09 24.33
N GLN A 297 -19.97 -10.14 23.63
CA GLN A 297 -18.70 -10.22 22.91
C GLN A 297 -18.99 -10.36 21.41
N ILE A 298 -18.27 -9.60 20.59
CA ILE A 298 -18.40 -9.70 19.14
C ILE A 298 -17.78 -11.00 18.69
N THR A 299 -18.59 -11.86 18.07
CA THR A 299 -18.15 -13.11 17.49
C THR A 299 -17.77 -12.95 16.03
N ASP A 300 -18.46 -12.04 15.32
CA ASP A 300 -18.25 -11.87 13.89
C ASP A 300 -18.62 -10.44 13.45
N VAL A 301 -17.85 -9.89 12.50
CA VAL A 301 -18.13 -8.61 11.84
C VAL A 301 -18.62 -8.92 10.45
N ILE A 302 -19.91 -8.72 10.23
CA ILE A 302 -20.60 -9.02 8.97
C ILE A 302 -20.39 -7.81 8.05
N GLY A 303 -19.39 -7.91 7.18
CA GLY A 303 -18.97 -6.87 6.24
C GLY A 303 -18.97 -7.31 4.79
#